data_AF-A0A920TNH0-F1
#
_entry.id   AF-A0A920TNH0-F1
#
_cell.length_a   1.000
_cell.length_b   1.000
_cell.length_c   1.000
_cell.angle_alpha   90.00
_cell.angle_beta   90.00
_cell.angle_gamma   90.00
#
_symmetry.space_group_name_H-M   'P 1'
#
loop_
_entity.id
_entity.type
_entity.pdbx_description
1 polymer ?
#
loop_
_entity_poly.entity_id
_entity_poly.type
_entity_poly.pdbx_seq_one_letter_code
_entity_poly.pdbx_strand_id
1 'polypeptide(L)' 'MAFLDHLKVNEFSVVGHSMGSLIALETASLAEKRAVNLVMVGTAFPMAVSDVLLDYAKKK' A
#
# COMPACT_ATOMS: atom_id res chain seq x y z
N MET A 1 9.76 8.26 -4.81
CA MET A 1 10.01 9.66 -4.38
C MET A 1 10.54 10.52 -5.50
N ALA A 2 11.55 10.08 -6.26
CA ALA A 2 12.13 10.85 -7.38
C ALA A 2 11.11 11.51 -8.34
N PHE A 3 9.99 10.84 -8.67
CA PHE A 3 8.92 11.43 -9.49
C PHE A 3 8.28 12.67 -8.82
N LEU A 4 7.94 12.59 -7.54
CA LEU A 4 7.37 13.69 -6.78
C LEU A 4 8.38 14.83 -6.58
N ASP A 5 9.67 14.48 -6.41
CA ASP A 5 10.76 15.44 -6.28
C ASP A 5 10.95 16.24 -7.58
N HIS A 6 10.90 15.57 -8.73
CA HIS A 6 10.93 16.21 -10.04
C HIS A 6 9.76 17.19 -10.24
N LEU A 7 8.57 16.82 -9.75
CA LEU A 7 7.38 17.68 -9.78
C LEU A 7 7.37 18.75 -8.66
N LYS A 8 8.38 18.79 -7.79
CA LYS A 8 8.47 19.69 -6.63
C LYS A 8 7.27 19.58 -5.68
N VAL A 9 6.70 18.39 -5.56
CA VAL A 9 5.58 18.11 -4.64
C VAL A 9 6.15 17.67 -3.31
N ASN A 10 6.12 18.57 -2.32
CA ASN A 10 6.68 18.29 -1.00
C ASN A 10 5.74 17.45 -0.14
N GLU A 11 4.45 17.81 -0.06
CA GLU A 11 3.41 17.07 0.65
C GLU A 11 2.37 16.52 -0.32
N PHE A 12 1.85 15.34 -0.03
CA PHE A 12 0.86 14.69 -0.88
C PHE A 12 -0.10 13.82 -0.07
N SER A 13 -1.29 13.62 -0.64
CA SER A 13 -2.22 12.58 -0.20
C SER A 13 -2.13 11.42 -1.18
N VAL A 14 -2.16 10.19 -0.67
CA VAL A 14 -2.11 8.99 -1.52
C VAL A 14 -3.37 8.15 -1.30
N VAL A 15 -3.96 7.73 -2.43
CA VAL A 15 -5.16 6.89 -2.45
C VAL A 15 -4.82 5.62 -3.21
N GLY A 16 -5.14 4.47 -2.63
CA GLY A 16 -5.00 3.19 -3.31
C GLY A 16 -6.29 2.37 -3.22
N HIS A 17 -6.61 1.66 -4.31
CA HIS A 17 -7.79 0.80 -4.41
C HIS A 17 -7.39 -0.68 -4.52
N SER A 18 -8.11 -1.57 -3.84
CA SER A 18 -7.85 -3.01 -3.80
C SER A 18 -6.38 -3.28 -3.44
N MET A 19 -5.64 -4.08 -4.21
CA MET A 19 -4.21 -4.32 -3.98
C MET A 19 -3.36 -3.04 -4.03
N GLY A 20 -3.78 -2.03 -4.80
CA GLY A 20 -3.11 -0.73 -4.87
C GLY A 20 -3.12 0.04 -3.55
N SER A 21 -4.03 -0.28 -2.64
CA SER A 21 -4.01 0.29 -1.27
C SER A 21 -2.80 -0.14 -0.45
N LEU A 22 -2.25 -1.34 -0.69
CA LEU A 22 -1.04 -1.82 -0.02
C LEU A 22 0.19 -1.09 -0.57
N ILE A 23 0.19 -0.76 -1.86
CA ILE A 23 1.22 0.10 -2.46
C ILE A 23 1.13 1.51 -1.87
N ALA A 24 -0.08 2.05 -1.71
CA ALA A 24 -0.30 3.35 -1.07
C ALA A 24 0.18 3.36 0.39
N LEU A 25 -0.11 2.29 1.15
CA LEU A 25 0.36 2.08 2.51
C LEU A 25 1.90 2.06 2.58
N GLU A 26 2.54 1.28 1.72
CA GLU A 26 4.01 1.23 1.65
C GLU A 26 4.59 2.59 1.23
N THR A 27 3.96 3.27 0.27
CA THR A 27 4.39 4.61 -0.17
C THR A 27 4.31 5.63 0.96
N ALA A 28 3.26 5.58 1.78
CA ALA A 28 3.10 6.46 2.93
C ALA A 28 4.14 6.15 4.02
N SER A 29 4.42 4.86 4.28
CA SER A 29 5.46 4.40 5.20
C SER A 29 6.86 4.89 4.79
N LEU A 30 7.19 4.83 3.49
CA LEU A 30 8.47 5.31 2.98
C LEU A 30 8.62 6.84 3.00
N ALA A 31 7.53 7.58 3.17
CA ALA A 31 7.50 9.04 3.04
C ALA A 31 6.71 9.70 4.18
N GLU A 32 6.82 9.20 5.41
CA GLU A 32 6.03 9.63 6.59
C GLU A 32 5.90 11.15 6.75
N LYS A 33 6.97 11.90 6.49
CA LYS A 33 6.98 13.38 6.64
C LYS A 33 6.29 14.13 5.49
N ARG A 34 5.93 13.44 4.41
CA ARG A 34 5.41 14.02 3.15
C ARG A 34 4.02 13.47 2.81
N ALA A 35 3.74 12.23 3.14
CA ALA A 35 2.43 11.61 2.95
C ALA A 35 1.49 12.03 4.09
N VAL A 36 0.74 13.11 3.88
CA VAL A 36 -0.09 13.72 4.94
C VAL A 36 -1.45 13.04 5.11
N ASN A 37 -1.94 12.34 4.07
CA ASN A 37 -3.14 11.51 4.15
C ASN A 37 -2.95 10.20 3.37
N LEU A 38 -3.47 9.10 3.93
CA LEU A 38 -3.58 7.80 3.28
C LEU A 38 -5.05 7.40 3.21
N VAL A 39 -5.55 7.09 2.01
CA VAL A 39 -6.89 6.53 1.81
C VAL A 39 -6.78 5.15 1.16
N MET A 40 -7.39 4.17 1.80
CA MET A 40 -7.37 2.78 1.39
C MET A 40 -8.80 2.33 1.04
N VAL A 41 -9.08 2.10 -0.24
CA VAL A 41 -10.43 1.77 -0.74
C VAL A 41 -10.49 0.30 -1.14
N GLY A 42 -11.50 -0.43 -0.65
CA GLY A 42 -11.67 -1.85 -1.01
C GLY A 42 -10.50 -2.73 -0.56
N THR A 43 -9.83 -2.36 0.53
CA THR A 43 -8.63 -3.03 1.04
C THR A 43 -9.02 -4.23 1.89
N ALA A 44 -8.37 -5.36 1.62
CA ALA A 44 -8.40 -6.51 2.49
C ALA A 44 -7.04 -6.65 3.19
N PHE A 45 -6.91 -6.03 4.37
CA PHE A 45 -5.68 -6.07 5.17
C PHE A 45 -5.99 -6.07 6.68
N PRO A 46 -5.45 -7.03 7.47
CA PRO A 46 -4.75 -8.23 7.00
C PRO A 46 -5.72 -9.15 6.24
N MET A 47 -5.23 -9.79 5.18
CA MET A 47 -6.05 -10.68 4.35
C MET A 47 -6.01 -12.09 4.97
N ALA A 48 -7.11 -12.50 5.60
CA ALA A 48 -7.21 -13.84 6.16
C ALA A 48 -7.22 -14.87 5.01
N VAL A 49 -6.25 -15.79 5.04
CA VAL A 49 -6.17 -16.91 4.10
C VAL A 49 -6.37 -18.19 4.90
N SER A 50 -7.29 -19.05 4.48
CA SER A 50 -7.56 -20.32 5.17
C SER A 50 -6.32 -21.20 5.18
N ASP A 51 -6.11 -21.94 6.26
CA ASP A 51 -4.98 -22.86 6.41
C ASP A 51 -4.87 -23.86 5.25
N VAL A 52 -6.00 -24.34 4.72
CA VAL A 52 -6.06 -25.23 3.56
C VAL A 52 -5.36 -24.62 2.34
N LEU A 53 -5.65 -23.36 2.01
CA LEU A 53 -5.02 -22.65 0.89
C LEU A 53 -3.53 -22.38 1.15
N LEU A 54 -3.16 -22.06 2.40
CA LEU A 54 -1.76 -21.86 2.78
C LEU A 54 -0.94 -23.16 2.67
N ASP A 55 -1.52 -24.29 3.06
CA ASP A 55 -0.88 -25.60 2.96
C ASP A 55 -0.70 -26.03 1.50
N TYR A 56 -1.68 -25.76 0.63
CA TYR A 56 -1.54 -25.98 -0.81
C TYR A 56 -0.42 -25.14 -1.42
N ALA A 57 -0.28 -23.87 -1.03
CA ALA A 57 0.79 -23.00 -1.57
C ALA A 57 2.20 -23.44 -1.14
N LYS A 58 2.34 -24.10 0.03
CA LYS A 58 3.63 -24.60 0.54
C LYS A 58 4.03 -25.95 -0.08
N LYS A 59 3.06 -26.78 -0.45
CA LYS A 59 3.29 -28.08 -1.09
C LYS A 59 3.46 -27.85 -2.60
N LYS A 60 4.71 -27.78 -3.03
CA LYS A 60 5.08 -27.67 -4.44
C LYS A 60 4.84 -28.98 -5.19
#